data_AF-A0A7J6TKK3-F1
#
_entry.id   AF-A0A7J6TKK3-F1
#
_cell.length_a   1.000
_cell.length_b   1.000
_cell.length_c   1.000
_cell.angle_alpha   90.00
_cell.angle_beta   90.00
_cell.angle_gamma   90.00
#
_symmetry.space_group_name_H-M   'P 1'
#
loop_
_entity.id
_entity.type
_entity.pdbx_description
1 polymer ?
#
loop_
_entity_poly.entity_id
_entity_poly.type
_entity_poly.pdbx_seq_one_letter_code
_entity_poly.pdbx_strand_id
1 'polypeptide(L)'
;LNTWQETLAILCTYANEQEFPQLCENLAQRLEKERFDIRAAVLCYMICGNFSQTVRIWASMSTPGASSQSTALQDLVEKMAVMQAAVKYEGKDSIFVSKVSRYAQMLANSGRVTAAMRYLTIIKPSSQYQQQGPQNAASDILKDRIYNSAPQGVMNQIVPTAPPFPFQPVNIQPSVQQQQRPGMMQQQQHQQQQHVAGRTPYGQRSSAPGGMYGHQQQQV
;
A
#
# COMPACT_ATOMS: atom_id res chain seq x y z
N LEU A 1 29.41 -17.43 -30.40
CA LEU A 1 28.29 -17.70 -29.47
C LEU A 1 27.51 -18.97 -29.82
N ASN A 2 27.98 -19.82 -30.74
CA ASN A 2 27.32 -21.11 -31.01
C ASN A 2 27.54 -22.10 -29.85
N THR A 3 28.62 -21.90 -29.09
CA THR A 3 29.04 -22.66 -27.91
C THR A 3 28.85 -21.86 -26.61
N TRP A 4 27.67 -21.25 -26.46
CA TRP A 4 27.37 -20.42 -25.29
C TRP A 4 27.25 -21.24 -24.00
N GLN A 5 26.86 -22.51 -24.11
CA GLN A 5 26.76 -23.43 -22.97
C GLN A 5 28.14 -23.75 -22.40
N GLU A 6 29.13 -23.96 -23.28
CA GLU A 6 30.53 -24.16 -22.89
C GLU A 6 31.11 -22.89 -22.29
N THR A 7 30.78 -21.73 -22.86
CA THR A 7 31.17 -20.44 -22.28
C THR A 7 30.59 -20.28 -20.87
N LEU A 8 29.31 -20.57 -20.68
CA LEU A 8 28.64 -20.54 -19.37
C LEU A 8 29.26 -21.54 -18.39
N ALA A 9 29.62 -22.75 -18.84
CA ALA A 9 30.29 -23.74 -17.99
C ALA A 9 31.67 -23.25 -17.51
N ILE A 10 32.43 -22.58 -18.37
CA ILE A 10 33.69 -21.93 -18.00
C ILE A 10 33.44 -20.84 -16.95
N LEU A 11 32.43 -19.99 -17.15
CA LEU A 11 32.05 -18.97 -16.17
C LEU A 11 31.71 -19.61 -14.82
N CYS A 12 30.89 -20.66 -14.79
CA CYS A 12 30.52 -21.36 -13.55
C CYS A 12 31.71 -22.00 -12.83
N THR A 13 32.78 -22.36 -13.55
CA THR A 13 33.93 -23.09 -12.99
C THR A 13 35.05 -22.15 -12.53
N TYR A 14 35.29 -21.07 -13.27
CA TYR A 14 36.48 -20.24 -13.10
C TYR A 14 36.22 -18.80 -12.67
N ALA A 15 35.00 -18.29 -12.83
CA ALA A 15 34.68 -16.94 -12.37
C ALA A 15 34.51 -16.92 -10.84
N ASN A 16 35.05 -15.89 -10.20
CA ASN A 16 34.78 -15.63 -8.79
C ASN A 16 33.33 -15.13 -8.58
N GLU A 17 32.84 -15.21 -7.35
CA GLU A 17 31.44 -14.87 -7.01
C GLU A 17 31.07 -13.41 -7.33
N GLN A 18 32.04 -12.49 -7.32
CA GLN A 18 31.80 -11.07 -7.58
C GLN A 18 31.70 -10.77 -9.08
N GLU A 19 32.50 -11.44 -9.91
CA GLU A 19 32.56 -11.22 -11.35
C GLU A 19 31.56 -12.10 -12.12
N PHE A 20 31.20 -13.26 -11.58
CA PHE A 20 30.32 -14.22 -12.24
C PHE A 20 28.99 -13.60 -12.73
N PRO A 21 28.23 -12.84 -11.92
CA PRO A 21 26.99 -12.23 -12.39
C PRO A 21 27.21 -11.27 -13.57
N GLN A 22 28.27 -10.46 -13.51
CA GLN A 22 28.60 -9.50 -14.57
C GLN A 22 29.01 -10.20 -15.86
N LEU A 23 29.82 -11.25 -15.79
CA LEU A 23 30.24 -12.01 -16.97
C LEU A 23 29.05 -12.76 -17.60
N CYS A 24 28.18 -13.35 -16.77
CA CYS A 24 26.98 -14.04 -17.25
C CYS A 24 25.97 -13.06 -17.86
N GLU A 25 25.83 -11.85 -17.31
CA GLU A 25 25.02 -10.78 -17.91
C GLU A 25 25.59 -10.33 -19.26
N ASN A 26 26.91 -10.16 -19.39
CA ASN A 26 27.53 -9.84 -20.67
C ASN A 26 27.26 -10.93 -21.72
N LEU A 27 27.37 -12.21 -21.34
CA LEU A 27 27.00 -13.33 -22.22
C LEU A 27 25.52 -13.24 -22.64
N ALA A 28 24.62 -12.96 -21.69
CA ALA A 28 23.18 -12.79 -21.96
C ALA A 28 22.91 -11.67 -22.99
N GLN A 29 23.51 -10.50 -22.79
CA GLN A 29 23.34 -9.35 -23.69
C GLN A 29 23.83 -9.67 -25.10
N ARG A 30 24.94 -10.38 -25.23
CA ARG A 30 25.48 -10.77 -26.54
C ARG A 30 24.61 -11.82 -27.24
N LEU A 31 24.07 -12.80 -26.50
CA LEU A 31 23.09 -13.76 -27.02
C LEU A 31 21.83 -13.05 -27.51
N GLU A 32 21.34 -12.06 -26.77
CA GLU A 32 20.16 -11.27 -27.13
C GLU A 32 20.42 -10.40 -28.38
N LYS A 33 21.53 -9.66 -28.42
CA LYS A 33 21.79 -8.62 -29.45
C LYS A 33 22.50 -9.13 -30.70
N GLU A 34 23.45 -10.06 -30.57
CA GLU A 34 24.28 -10.54 -31.70
C GLU A 34 23.74 -11.83 -32.33
N ARG A 35 22.97 -12.62 -31.56
CA ARG A 35 22.44 -13.91 -32.01
C ARG A 35 20.93 -13.96 -32.07
N PHE A 36 20.24 -12.97 -31.49
CA PHE A 36 18.78 -12.98 -31.37
C PHE A 36 18.25 -14.27 -30.72
N ASP A 37 19.08 -14.95 -29.92
CA ASP A 37 18.69 -16.17 -29.21
C ASP A 37 18.14 -15.78 -27.83
N ILE A 38 16.88 -15.36 -27.84
CA ILE A 38 16.22 -14.85 -26.65
C ILE A 38 16.04 -15.95 -25.58
N ARG A 39 15.94 -17.23 -26.01
CA ARG A 39 15.82 -18.37 -25.09
C ARG A 39 17.12 -18.63 -24.34
N ALA A 40 18.25 -18.58 -25.03
CA ALA A 40 19.55 -18.67 -24.36
C ALA A 40 19.81 -17.43 -23.48
N ALA A 41 19.49 -16.23 -23.98
CA ALA A 41 19.69 -14.99 -23.24
C ALA A 41 18.90 -14.95 -21.93
N VAL A 42 17.62 -15.35 -21.92
CA VAL A 42 16.81 -15.34 -20.70
C VAL A 42 17.34 -16.30 -19.64
N LEU A 43 17.88 -17.45 -20.04
CA LEU A 43 18.53 -18.38 -19.12
C LEU A 43 19.77 -17.75 -18.47
N CYS A 44 20.61 -17.08 -19.24
CA CYS A 44 21.78 -16.38 -18.71
C CYS A 44 21.38 -15.21 -17.79
N TYR A 45 20.33 -14.45 -18.11
CA TYR A 45 19.81 -13.40 -17.22
C TYR A 45 19.25 -13.96 -15.91
N MET A 46 18.63 -15.14 -15.94
CA MET A 46 18.16 -15.81 -14.72
C MET A 46 19.33 -16.23 -13.84
N ILE A 47 20.38 -16.81 -14.43
CA ILE A 47 21.55 -17.31 -13.70
C ILE A 47 22.33 -16.16 -13.06
N CYS A 48 22.46 -15.01 -13.73
CA CYS A 48 23.11 -13.84 -13.12
C CYS A 48 22.21 -13.08 -12.13
N GLY A 49 20.93 -13.46 -12.00
CA GLY A 49 19.98 -12.81 -11.11
C GLY A 49 19.44 -11.47 -11.62
N ASN A 50 19.56 -11.16 -12.91
CA ASN A 50 19.00 -9.93 -13.48
C ASN A 50 17.48 -10.05 -13.65
N PHE A 51 16.77 -9.66 -12.60
CA PHE A 51 15.31 -9.73 -12.52
C PHE A 51 14.61 -8.89 -13.62
N SER A 52 14.98 -7.62 -13.77
CA SER A 52 14.28 -6.71 -14.69
C SER A 52 14.42 -7.12 -16.17
N GLN A 53 15.60 -7.59 -16.60
CA GLN A 53 15.75 -8.09 -17.96
C GLN A 53 14.96 -9.39 -18.18
N THR A 54 15.00 -10.30 -17.21
CA THR A 54 14.23 -11.57 -17.25
C THR A 54 12.74 -11.31 -17.38
N VAL A 55 12.18 -10.46 -16.51
CA VAL A 55 10.78 -10.05 -16.50
C VAL A 55 10.36 -9.40 -17.82
N ARG A 56 11.21 -8.51 -18.37
CA ARG A 56 10.97 -7.87 -19.67
C ARG A 56 10.83 -8.91 -20.78
N ILE A 57 11.76 -9.85 -20.85
CA ILE A 57 11.77 -10.89 -21.88
C ILE A 57 10.58 -11.85 -21.72
N TRP A 58 10.26 -12.31 -20.51
CA TRP A 58 9.09 -13.14 -20.29
C TRP A 58 7.79 -12.43 -20.65
N ALA A 59 7.67 -11.14 -20.32
CA ALA A 59 6.51 -10.35 -20.66
C ALA A 59 6.34 -10.16 -22.18
N SER A 60 7.43 -10.05 -22.94
CA SER A 60 7.37 -9.97 -24.40
C SER A 60 7.06 -11.31 -25.07
N MET A 61 7.51 -12.42 -24.48
CA MET A 61 7.18 -13.78 -24.93
C MET A 61 5.75 -14.21 -24.58
N SER A 62 5.17 -13.61 -23.54
CA SER A 62 3.81 -13.92 -23.07
C SER A 62 2.76 -13.25 -23.96
N THR A 63 2.71 -13.65 -25.23
CA THR A 63 1.59 -13.32 -26.11
C THR A 63 0.47 -14.35 -25.91
N PRO A 64 -0.81 -13.93 -25.92
CA PRO A 64 -1.93 -14.86 -25.86
C PRO A 64 -1.95 -15.69 -27.16
N GLY A 65 -1.29 -16.83 -27.13
CA GLY A 65 -1.38 -17.87 -28.17
C GLY A 65 -2.64 -18.74 -27.96
N ALA A 66 -2.47 -20.07 -28.00
CA ALA A 66 -3.56 -21.04 -27.81
C ALA A 66 -4.19 -21.05 -26.39
N SER A 67 -3.55 -20.42 -25.42
CA SER A 67 -4.04 -20.29 -24.04
C SER A 67 -4.88 -19.03 -23.85
N SER A 68 -5.90 -19.08 -23.00
CA SER A 68 -6.64 -17.88 -22.59
C SER A 68 -5.68 -16.82 -22.03
N GLN A 69 -6.00 -15.54 -22.26
CA GLN A 69 -5.20 -14.41 -21.74
C GLN A 69 -5.02 -14.50 -20.21
N SER A 70 -5.99 -15.10 -19.50
CA SER A 70 -5.95 -15.32 -18.06
C SER A 70 -4.93 -16.38 -17.63
N THR A 71 -4.84 -17.49 -18.37
CA THR A 71 -3.88 -18.57 -18.10
C THR A 71 -2.44 -18.09 -18.34
N ALA A 72 -2.20 -17.43 -19.47
CA ALA A 72 -0.87 -16.90 -19.78
C ALA A 72 -0.39 -15.88 -18.75
N LEU A 73 -1.30 -15.03 -18.23
CA LEU A 73 -0.97 -14.08 -17.17
C LEU A 73 -0.64 -14.78 -15.85
N GLN A 74 -1.38 -15.82 -15.48
CA GLN A 74 -1.12 -16.60 -14.28
C GLN A 74 0.28 -17.23 -14.35
N ASP A 75 0.58 -17.97 -15.42
CA ASP A 75 1.88 -18.63 -15.60
C ASP A 75 3.04 -17.64 -15.53
N LEU A 76 2.84 -16.45 -16.13
CA LEU A 76 3.82 -15.38 -16.11
C LEU A 76 4.05 -14.86 -14.69
N VAL A 77 2.98 -14.52 -13.96
CA VAL A 77 3.08 -13.95 -12.61
C VAL A 77 3.67 -14.95 -11.62
N GLU A 78 3.32 -16.24 -11.72
CA GLU A 78 3.90 -17.29 -10.88
C GLU A 78 5.41 -17.42 -11.10
N LYS A 79 5.87 -17.45 -12.36
CA LYS A 79 7.30 -17.46 -12.68
C LYS A 79 8.02 -16.23 -12.14
N MET A 80 7.44 -15.05 -12.31
CA MET A 80 8.01 -13.80 -11.79
C MET A 80 8.10 -13.80 -10.25
N ALA A 81 7.07 -14.29 -9.56
CA ALA A 81 7.06 -14.37 -8.09
C ALA A 81 8.13 -15.34 -7.56
N VAL A 82 8.27 -16.52 -8.17
CA VAL A 82 9.31 -17.49 -7.82
C VAL A 82 10.70 -16.90 -8.06
N MET A 83 10.92 -16.25 -9.20
CA MET A 83 12.19 -15.61 -9.52
C MET A 83 12.53 -14.48 -8.54
N GLN A 84 11.55 -13.62 -8.20
CA GLN A 84 11.75 -12.53 -7.24
C GLN A 84 12.21 -13.06 -5.88
N ALA A 85 11.59 -14.15 -5.41
CA ALA A 85 11.98 -14.81 -4.16
C ALA A 85 13.38 -15.43 -4.25
N ALA A 86 13.69 -16.11 -5.36
CA ALA A 86 14.98 -16.79 -5.56
C ALA A 86 16.17 -15.82 -5.55
N VAL A 87 16.02 -14.67 -6.20
CA VAL A 87 17.10 -13.66 -6.29
C VAL A 87 16.99 -12.57 -5.23
N LYS A 88 16.03 -12.70 -4.29
CA LYS A 88 15.73 -11.71 -3.24
C LYS A 88 15.61 -10.29 -3.82
N TYR A 89 14.89 -10.15 -4.94
CA TYR A 89 14.77 -8.87 -5.63
C TYR A 89 13.98 -7.86 -4.78
N GLU A 90 14.64 -6.77 -4.39
CA GLU A 90 14.05 -5.67 -3.61
C GLU A 90 13.73 -4.43 -4.46
N GLY A 91 14.06 -4.46 -5.76
CA GLY A 91 13.85 -3.35 -6.67
C GLY A 91 12.39 -3.12 -7.04
N LYS A 92 12.17 -2.04 -7.82
CA LYS A 92 10.87 -1.70 -8.39
C LYS A 92 10.89 -1.93 -9.89
N ASP A 93 10.16 -2.94 -10.35
CA ASP A 93 9.98 -3.21 -11.76
C ASP A 93 8.52 -2.95 -12.17
N SER A 94 8.31 -2.02 -13.10
CA SER A 94 6.97 -1.57 -13.49
C SER A 94 6.16 -2.66 -14.20
N ILE A 95 6.84 -3.54 -14.95
CA ILE A 95 6.20 -4.67 -15.63
C ILE A 95 5.73 -5.68 -14.58
N PHE A 96 6.61 -6.01 -13.63
CA PHE A 96 6.26 -6.90 -12.52
C PHE A 96 5.06 -6.38 -11.73
N VAL A 97 5.10 -5.12 -11.28
CA VAL A 97 4.00 -4.51 -10.53
C VAL A 97 2.70 -4.52 -11.34
N SER A 98 2.75 -4.14 -12.61
CA SER A 98 1.59 -4.12 -13.50
C SER A 98 0.95 -5.51 -13.67
N LYS A 99 1.76 -6.53 -13.95
CA LYS A 99 1.27 -7.90 -14.18
C LYS A 99 0.71 -8.52 -12.90
N VAL A 100 1.42 -8.39 -11.78
CA VAL A 100 0.96 -8.90 -10.48
C VAL A 100 -0.32 -8.20 -10.04
N SER A 101 -0.42 -6.87 -10.19
CA SER A 101 -1.63 -6.11 -9.86
C SER A 101 -2.82 -6.56 -10.69
N ARG A 102 -2.62 -6.77 -12.00
CA ARG A 102 -3.66 -7.26 -12.89
C ARG A 102 -4.13 -8.67 -12.51
N TYR A 103 -3.20 -9.56 -12.18
CA TYR A 103 -3.54 -10.92 -11.75
C TYR A 103 -4.26 -10.94 -10.40
N ALA A 104 -3.79 -10.15 -9.42
CA ALA A 104 -4.47 -9.98 -8.14
C ALA A 104 -5.90 -9.45 -8.31
N GLN A 105 -6.10 -8.51 -9.25
CA GLN A 105 -7.45 -8.02 -9.55
C GLN A 105 -8.35 -9.11 -10.13
N MET A 106 -7.82 -9.96 -11.01
CA MET A 106 -8.55 -11.12 -11.53
C MET A 106 -8.93 -12.11 -10.43
N LEU A 107 -8.01 -12.40 -9.50
CA LEU A 107 -8.27 -13.24 -8.34
C LEU A 107 -9.38 -12.63 -7.46
N ALA A 108 -9.30 -11.34 -7.16
CA ALA A 108 -10.30 -10.63 -6.37
C ALA A 108 -11.69 -10.67 -7.02
N ASN A 109 -11.77 -10.41 -8.33
CA ASN A 109 -13.03 -10.47 -9.09
C ASN A 109 -13.65 -11.88 -9.11
N SER A 110 -12.83 -12.93 -8.97
CA SER A 110 -13.30 -14.32 -8.86
C SER A 110 -13.66 -14.75 -7.43
N GLY A 111 -13.61 -13.84 -6.45
CA GLY A 111 -13.87 -14.14 -5.03
C GLY A 111 -12.67 -14.71 -4.27
N ARG A 112 -11.51 -14.91 -4.93
CA ARG A 112 -10.26 -15.40 -4.31
C ARG A 112 -9.47 -14.28 -3.66
N VAL A 113 -10.10 -13.55 -2.75
CA VAL A 113 -9.56 -12.33 -2.10
C VAL A 113 -8.29 -12.59 -1.28
N THR A 114 -8.21 -13.73 -0.60
CA THR A 114 -7.01 -14.15 0.16
C THR A 114 -5.80 -14.31 -0.75
N ALA A 115 -5.97 -14.99 -1.89
CA ALA A 115 -4.89 -15.17 -2.86
C ALA A 115 -4.49 -13.84 -3.50
N ALA A 116 -5.47 -13.00 -3.85
CA ALA A 116 -5.23 -11.66 -4.36
C ALA A 116 -4.36 -10.83 -3.39
N MET A 117 -4.69 -10.84 -2.10
CA MET A 117 -3.89 -10.12 -1.09
C MET A 117 -2.47 -10.66 -1.01
N ARG A 118 -2.28 -11.99 -1.01
CA ARG A 118 -0.92 -12.59 -0.99
C ARG A 118 -0.08 -12.08 -2.16
N TYR A 119 -0.60 -12.09 -3.38
CA TYR A 119 0.12 -11.53 -4.53
C TYR A 119 0.42 -10.03 -4.38
N LEU A 120 -0.49 -9.26 -3.82
CA LEU A 120 -0.27 -7.84 -3.56
C LEU A 120 0.81 -7.61 -2.50
N THR A 121 0.98 -8.49 -1.51
CA THR A 121 2.07 -8.38 -0.51
C THR A 121 3.46 -8.64 -1.08
N ILE A 122 3.55 -9.37 -2.21
CA ILE A 122 4.80 -9.57 -2.95
C ILE A 122 5.29 -8.25 -3.54
N ILE A 123 4.36 -7.35 -3.90
CA ILE A 123 4.67 -5.98 -4.32
C ILE A 123 5.00 -5.16 -3.07
N LYS A 124 6.28 -4.76 -2.94
CA LYS A 124 6.73 -3.90 -1.86
C LYS A 124 6.07 -2.51 -1.95
N PRO A 125 5.64 -1.93 -0.81
CA PRO A 125 5.01 -0.61 -0.80
C PRO A 125 6.01 0.44 -1.26
N SER A 126 5.55 1.37 -2.12
CA SER A 126 6.27 2.59 -2.39
C SER A 126 6.28 3.42 -1.12
N SER A 127 7.41 3.50 -0.41
CA SER A 127 7.62 4.39 0.75
C SER A 127 7.47 5.89 0.44
N GLN A 128 7.07 6.24 -0.78
CA GLN A 128 6.82 7.61 -1.23
C GLN A 128 5.41 7.70 -1.82
N TYR A 129 4.44 7.88 -0.93
CA TYR A 129 2.99 7.94 -1.18
C TYR A 129 2.51 9.07 -2.10
N GLN A 130 3.36 9.71 -2.88
CA GLN A 130 2.99 10.98 -3.52
C GLN A 130 3.46 11.21 -4.96
N GLN A 131 4.32 10.38 -5.56
CA GLN A 131 4.95 10.79 -6.83
C GLN A 131 5.07 9.72 -7.92
N GLN A 132 4.55 8.50 -7.76
CA GLN A 132 4.89 7.40 -8.69
C GLN A 132 3.67 6.83 -9.43
N GLY A 133 3.17 7.57 -10.43
CA GLY A 133 2.35 7.08 -11.56
C GLY A 133 0.98 6.44 -11.25
N PRO A 134 0.10 6.26 -12.26
CA PRO A 134 -1.25 5.71 -12.06
C PRO A 134 -1.27 4.23 -11.62
N GLN A 135 -0.26 3.45 -12.00
CA GLN A 135 -0.29 1.99 -11.89
C GLN A 135 0.09 1.47 -10.49
N ASN A 136 0.97 2.18 -9.77
CA ASN A 136 1.30 1.83 -8.38
C ASN A 136 0.14 2.21 -7.43
N ALA A 137 -0.58 3.28 -7.77
CA ALA A 137 -1.82 3.62 -7.08
C ALA A 137 -2.86 2.50 -7.23
N ALA A 138 -2.94 1.83 -8.37
CA ALA A 138 -3.91 0.75 -8.58
C ALA A 138 -3.68 -0.46 -7.65
N SER A 139 -2.42 -0.87 -7.41
CA SER A 139 -2.13 -1.94 -6.44
C SER A 139 -2.50 -1.54 -5.01
N ASP A 140 -2.22 -0.30 -4.61
CA ASP A 140 -2.46 0.17 -3.24
C ASP A 140 -3.96 0.36 -2.98
N ILE A 141 -4.69 0.90 -3.96
CA ILE A 141 -6.16 0.96 -3.93
C ILE A 141 -6.74 -0.45 -3.85
N LEU A 142 -6.22 -1.41 -4.62
CA LEU A 142 -6.72 -2.78 -4.56
C LEU A 142 -6.44 -3.43 -3.20
N LYS A 143 -5.27 -3.19 -2.60
CA LYS A 143 -4.94 -3.62 -1.23
C LYS A 143 -5.94 -3.06 -0.22
N ASP A 144 -6.18 -1.76 -0.23
CA ASP A 144 -7.14 -1.11 0.68
C ASP A 144 -8.55 -1.69 0.53
N ARG A 145 -9.06 -1.80 -0.70
CA ARG A 145 -10.39 -2.38 -0.96
C ARG A 145 -10.51 -3.81 -0.44
N ILE A 146 -9.51 -4.66 -0.70
CA ILE A 146 -9.55 -6.05 -0.25
C ILE A 146 -9.47 -6.12 1.27
N TYR A 147 -8.64 -5.28 1.91
CA TYR A 147 -8.52 -5.20 3.37
C TYR A 147 -9.86 -4.84 4.05
N ASN A 148 -10.58 -3.86 3.48
CA ASN A 148 -11.85 -3.38 4.03
C ASN A 148 -13.05 -4.30 3.71
N SER A 149 -12.99 -5.10 2.65
CA SER A 149 -14.10 -5.97 2.21
C SER A 149 -13.99 -7.42 2.65
N ALA A 150 -12.80 -7.91 3.00
CA ALA A 150 -12.58 -9.30 3.41
C ALA A 150 -12.75 -9.51 4.92
N PRO A 151 -13.06 -10.75 5.38
CA PRO A 151 -13.12 -11.07 6.80
C PRO A 151 -11.79 -10.78 7.51
N GLN A 152 -11.85 -9.95 8.57
CA GLN A 152 -10.68 -9.44 9.29
C GLN A 152 -9.79 -10.54 9.87
N GLY A 153 -10.36 -11.67 10.29
CA GLY A 153 -9.60 -12.79 10.84
C GLY A 153 -8.62 -13.43 9.85
N VAL A 154 -8.97 -13.49 8.57
CA VAL A 154 -8.07 -14.00 7.51
C VAL A 154 -7.10 -12.91 7.09
N MET A 155 -7.56 -11.67 7.03
CA MET A 155 -6.73 -10.55 6.58
C MET A 155 -5.59 -10.24 7.55
N ASN A 156 -5.83 -10.28 8.87
CA ASN A 156 -4.81 -10.04 9.90
C ASN A 156 -3.65 -11.05 9.86
N GLN A 157 -3.85 -12.25 9.30
CA GLN A 157 -2.77 -13.24 9.13
C GLN A 157 -1.84 -12.91 7.96
N ILE A 158 -2.35 -12.22 6.94
CA ILE A 158 -1.63 -11.90 5.70
C ILE A 158 -1.03 -10.49 5.79
N VAL A 159 -1.81 -9.55 6.31
CA VAL A 159 -1.46 -8.14 6.45
C VAL A 159 -1.85 -7.71 7.87
N PRO A 160 -0.92 -7.76 8.84
CA PRO A 160 -1.22 -7.47 10.25
C PRO A 160 -1.47 -5.99 10.51
N THR A 161 -1.00 -5.10 9.63
CA THR A 161 -1.18 -3.64 9.73
C THR A 161 -2.05 -3.15 8.58
N ALA A 162 -3.04 -2.31 8.88
CA ALA A 162 -3.88 -1.72 7.84
C ALA A 162 -3.01 -1.07 6.74
N PRO A 163 -3.33 -1.29 5.45
CA PRO A 163 -2.60 -0.65 4.38
C PRO A 163 -2.77 0.87 4.46
N PRO A 164 -1.75 1.62 4.02
CA PRO A 164 -1.82 3.08 3.88
C PRO A 164 -3.03 3.47 3.03
N PHE A 165 -3.89 4.34 3.57
CA PHE A 165 -5.06 4.79 2.82
C PHE A 165 -4.61 5.65 1.62
N PRO A 166 -4.98 5.30 0.38
CA PRO A 166 -4.44 5.95 -0.81
C PRO A 166 -5.10 7.29 -1.15
N PHE A 167 -6.12 7.72 -0.39
CA PHE A 167 -6.86 8.95 -0.65
C PHE A 167 -6.76 9.94 0.52
N GLN A 168 -7.04 11.22 0.26
CA GLN A 168 -7.19 12.19 1.34
C GLN A 168 -8.60 12.09 1.94
N PRO A 169 -8.74 11.90 3.27
CA PRO A 169 -10.05 11.86 3.89
C PRO A 169 -10.72 13.24 3.82
N VAL A 170 -11.92 13.30 3.24
CA VAL A 170 -12.77 14.50 3.26
C VAL A 170 -13.83 14.32 4.34
N ASN A 171 -13.81 15.16 5.37
CA ASN A 171 -14.80 15.12 6.43
C ASN A 171 -16.08 15.82 5.96
N ILE A 172 -17.13 15.05 5.67
CA ILE A 172 -18.43 15.57 5.28
C ILE A 172 -19.31 15.62 6.54
N GLN A 173 -19.33 16.77 7.22
CA GLN A 173 -20.20 16.98 8.37
C GLN A 173 -21.58 17.41 7.87
N PRO A 174 -22.68 16.68 8.19
CA PRO A 174 -24.02 17.13 7.83
C PRO A 174 -24.34 18.41 8.61
N SER A 175 -24.49 19.52 7.91
CA SER A 175 -25.00 20.77 8.48
C SER A 175 -26.48 20.60 8.81
N VAL A 176 -26.79 20.16 10.03
CA VAL A 176 -28.15 20.19 10.57
C VAL A 176 -28.51 21.66 10.81
N GLN A 177 -29.24 22.27 9.89
CA GLN A 177 -29.93 23.53 10.16
C GLN A 177 -31.01 23.27 11.22
N GLN A 178 -30.76 23.69 12.45
CA GLN A 178 -31.78 23.74 13.49
C GLN A 178 -32.88 24.70 13.03
N GLN A 179 -33.98 24.14 12.53
CA GLN A 179 -35.22 24.88 12.32
C GLN A 179 -35.77 25.26 13.69
N GLN A 180 -35.48 26.49 14.13
CA GLN A 180 -36.04 27.08 15.33
C GLN A 180 -37.57 27.06 15.21
N ARG A 181 -38.25 26.23 16.00
CA ARG A 181 -39.69 26.37 16.21
C ARG A 181 -39.90 27.66 17.00
N PRO A 182 -40.72 28.62 16.54
CA PRO A 182 -41.07 29.78 17.35
C PRO A 182 -41.83 29.31 18.59
N GLY A 183 -41.18 29.45 19.75
CA GLY A 183 -41.79 29.26 21.06
C GLY A 183 -42.73 30.42 21.38
N MET A 184 -43.85 30.09 22.01
CA MET A 184 -44.84 31.02 22.54
C MET A 184 -44.22 31.94 23.61
N MET A 185 -44.00 33.21 23.26
CA MET A 185 -43.96 34.36 24.17
C MET A 185 -45.05 35.29 23.61
N GLN A 186 -46.02 35.85 24.33
CA GLN A 186 -45.88 36.58 25.59
C GLN A 186 -47.31 36.93 26.08
N GLN A 187 -47.81 36.26 27.12
CA GLN A 187 -48.93 36.76 27.92
C GLN A 187 -48.40 36.98 29.35
N GLN A 188 -47.59 38.02 29.50
CA GLN A 188 -47.18 38.51 30.82
C GLN A 188 -46.90 40.00 30.75
N GLN A 189 -47.90 40.73 30.24
CA GLN A 189 -48.10 42.13 30.57
C GLN A 189 -48.94 42.15 31.85
N HIS A 190 -48.59 43.02 32.80
CA HIS A 190 -49.13 43.21 34.17
C HIS A 190 -48.29 42.64 35.32
N GLN A 191 -47.09 43.19 35.55
CA GLN A 191 -46.79 43.80 36.85
C GLN A 191 -45.58 44.73 36.72
N GLN A 192 -45.90 45.98 36.40
CA GLN A 192 -44.99 47.10 36.43
C GLN A 192 -45.37 47.91 37.67
N GLN A 193 -44.57 47.86 38.74
CA GLN A 193 -44.39 48.96 39.70
C GLN A 193 -43.43 48.54 40.82
N GLN A 194 -42.18 49.02 40.73
CA GLN A 194 -41.43 49.72 41.78
C GLN A 194 -39.92 49.52 41.60
N HIS A 195 -39.31 50.42 40.83
CA HIS A 195 -38.03 51.02 41.23
C HIS A 195 -38.37 52.42 41.76
N VAL A 196 -37.70 52.97 42.77
CA VAL A 196 -36.46 53.76 42.62
C VAL A 196 -35.92 53.97 44.04
N ALA A 197 -34.75 53.43 44.35
CA ALA A 197 -33.47 54.13 44.52
C ALA A 197 -33.39 55.10 45.72
N GLY A 198 -32.62 54.71 46.73
CA GLY A 198 -31.96 55.60 47.68
C GLY A 198 -30.48 55.25 47.72
N ARG A 199 -29.61 56.18 47.31
CA ARG A 199 -28.14 56.05 47.35
C ARG A 199 -27.62 57.12 48.30
N THR A 200 -26.69 56.77 49.21
CA THR A 200 -25.55 57.55 49.77
C THR A 200 -25.08 56.90 51.11
N PRO A 201 -23.88 57.20 51.67
CA PRO A 201 -22.64 56.48 51.37
C PRO A 201 -21.83 56.10 52.65
N TYR A 202 -20.59 55.61 52.46
CA TYR A 202 -19.47 55.47 53.42
C TYR A 202 -19.33 54.21 54.28
N GLY A 203 -18.06 53.78 54.39
CA GLY A 203 -17.50 52.89 55.41
C GLY A 203 -16.76 51.71 54.78
N GLN A 204 -15.43 51.70 54.68
CA GLN A 204 -14.51 51.09 55.67
C GLN A 204 -14.95 49.66 56.07
N ARG A 205 -14.14 48.60 56.09
CA ARG A 205 -12.69 48.48 56.23
C ARG A 205 -12.32 47.00 55.97
N SER A 206 -11.08 46.79 55.56
CA SER A 206 -10.21 45.62 55.76
C SER A 206 -10.74 44.45 56.59
N SER A 207 -10.59 43.21 56.12
CA SER A 207 -9.64 42.20 56.66
C SER A 207 -9.93 40.76 56.15
N ALA A 208 -8.88 40.12 55.61
CA ALA A 208 -8.71 38.65 55.62
C ALA A 208 -8.49 38.17 57.10
N PRO A 209 -8.25 36.88 57.45
CA PRO A 209 -7.96 35.70 56.63
C PRO A 209 -8.50 34.34 57.15
N GLY A 210 -8.29 33.27 56.36
CA GLY A 210 -7.78 32.00 56.90
C GLY A 210 -8.74 30.82 57.12
N GLY A 211 -8.21 29.61 56.87
CA GLY A 211 -8.76 28.31 57.30
C GLY A 211 -9.42 27.50 56.17
N MET A 212 -8.84 26.52 55.47
CA MET A 212 -8.10 25.28 55.84
C MET A 212 -9.01 24.04 56.04
N TYR A 213 -8.53 22.88 55.55
CA TYR A 213 -9.00 21.48 55.68
C TYR A 213 -10.06 20.98 54.67
N GLY A 214 -10.00 19.75 54.12
CA GLY A 214 -9.09 18.64 54.35
C GLY A 214 -9.40 17.39 53.48
N HIS A 215 -8.34 16.64 53.20
CA HIS A 215 -8.15 15.19 52.99
C HIS A 215 -9.33 14.19 52.72
N GLN A 216 -9.15 13.43 51.63
CA GLN A 216 -8.88 11.97 51.56
C GLN A 216 -9.87 10.95 52.16
N GLN A 217 -10.35 10.00 51.34
CA GLN A 217 -10.39 8.57 51.71
C GLN A 217 -10.55 7.58 50.52
N GLN A 218 -9.69 6.56 50.58
CA GLN A 218 -9.74 5.19 50.02
C GLN A 218 -10.92 4.40 50.63
N GLN A 219 -11.32 3.17 50.31
CA GLN A 219 -10.84 1.93 49.65
C GLN A 219 -12.17 1.08 49.49
N VAL A 220 -12.31 -0.04 48.79
CA VAL A 220 -11.55 -1.30 48.68
C VAL A 220 -11.90 -1.92 47.33
#